data_AF-A0A933Y4S2-F1
#
_entry.id   AF-A0A933Y4S2-F1
#
_cell.length_a   1.000
_cell.length_b   1.000
_cell.length_c   1.000
_cell.angle_alpha   90.00
_cell.angle_beta   90.00
_cell.angle_gamma   90.00
#
_symmetry.space_group_name_H-M   'P 1'
#
loop_
_entity.id
_entity.type
_entity.pdbx_description
1 polymer ?
#
loop_
_entity_poly.entity_id
_entity_poly.type
_entity_poly.pdbx_seq_one_letter_code
_entity_poly.pdbx_strand_id
1 'polypeptide(L)'
;MQKLSEGPREERLFQNPWLARLWDGFARWVTKLEPEHATGLVASGQRGARIAYLAVRDFFRDRCMLQSSSLTYVTVLSLVPLLAFAFALAKGLGAYDKLRADTIEPFLTRTWGVRGTAGEGIETIRQTIDKVLDFVQSTNFGTLGTFGLIMLLYTVVRLLGSIEQSFNQIWGVQRSRSLVRKLTDYLAMVVITPIFLVTATAAATAASSLAESQIQAISGWMTEHLGFGGLVETLFAGVSLALMWLALTFVYLTLPNTKVRWGSALFGGFVAGTAWHVLQVLHVKFQIGIANYNAIYAGFAAMPLFLVWLYFSWAIVLFGAELAWAHQAEPNFRPALRGRDGEPAFRELVALRSMVRIARAFLRGEPAPSSQAIAEELGLAHGTVEGVLRVLEAREIVVVREGDLASTFLPARDPGLISVKAIFDALRGSSGRNELPPREAADRVVDRLLVRIDQELAGSAHNKDLRELVAEIERDARPTTDGLTERRAETT
;
A
#
# COMPACT_ATOMS: atom_id res chain seq x y z
N MET A 1 1.51 0.90 11.61
CA MET A 1 0.42 0.18 10.91
C MET A 1 -0.95 0.78 11.26
N GLN A 2 -1.24 2.00 10.81
CA GLN A 2 -2.43 2.76 11.21
C GLN A 2 -3.70 2.37 10.44
N LYS A 3 -3.56 1.87 9.21
CA LYS A 3 -4.67 1.44 8.32
C LYS A 3 -5.59 0.33 8.90
N LEU A 4 -5.11 -0.37 9.93
CA LEU A 4 -5.85 -1.41 10.64
C LEU A 4 -6.66 -0.90 11.84
N SER A 5 -6.52 0.39 12.23
CA SER A 5 -7.21 1.02 13.38
C SER A 5 -8.50 1.76 13.04
N GLU A 6 -8.73 2.06 11.76
CA GLU A 6 -9.96 2.71 11.33
C GLU A 6 -11.08 1.67 11.34
N GLY A 7 -11.93 1.72 12.37
CA GLY A 7 -13.12 0.88 12.49
C GLY A 7 -14.03 1.02 11.27
N PRO A 8 -14.92 0.03 11.02
CA PRO A 8 -15.79 0.07 9.86
C PRO A 8 -16.75 1.25 9.98
N ARG A 9 -16.51 2.34 9.23
CA ARG A 9 -17.62 3.18 8.79
C ARG A 9 -18.46 2.29 7.88
N GLU A 10 -19.71 2.05 8.22
CA GLU A 10 -20.66 1.24 7.43
C GLU A 10 -21.03 1.92 6.09
N GLU A 11 -20.03 2.37 5.32
CA GLU A 11 -20.23 2.61 3.89
C GLU A 11 -20.35 1.24 3.23
N ARG A 12 -21.55 0.90 2.75
CA ARG A 12 -21.76 -0.28 1.92
C ARG A 12 -20.78 -0.24 0.75
N LEU A 13 -19.80 -1.15 0.75
CA LEU A 13 -18.75 -1.25 -0.27
C LEU A 13 -19.32 -1.37 -1.69
N PHE A 14 -20.46 -2.04 -1.83
CA PHE A 14 -21.18 -2.17 -3.09
C PHE A 14 -22.54 -1.49 -3.00
N GLN A 15 -22.82 -0.58 -3.94
CA GLN A 15 -24.14 0.03 -4.09
C GLN A 15 -25.19 -0.99 -4.62
N ASN A 16 -24.75 -2.00 -5.38
CA ASN A 16 -25.61 -3.05 -5.89
C ASN A 16 -26.03 -4.01 -4.75
N PRO A 17 -27.35 -4.19 -4.48
CA PRO A 17 -27.83 -5.00 -3.36
C PRO A 17 -27.42 -6.47 -3.41
N TRP A 18 -27.29 -7.05 -4.61
CA TRP A 18 -26.91 -8.45 -4.79
C TRP A 18 -25.42 -8.66 -4.49
N LEU A 19 -24.56 -7.78 -5.01
CA LEU A 19 -23.11 -7.80 -4.71
C LEU A 19 -22.85 -7.54 -3.22
N ALA A 20 -23.59 -6.61 -2.61
CA ALA A 20 -23.49 -6.34 -1.18
C ALA A 20 -23.81 -7.58 -0.34
N ARG A 21 -24.89 -8.30 -0.67
CA ARG A 21 -25.26 -9.55 0.02
C ARG A 21 -24.21 -10.65 -0.12
N LEU A 22 -23.66 -10.84 -1.32
CA LEU A 22 -22.59 -11.80 -1.56
C LEU A 22 -21.33 -11.43 -0.77
N TRP A 23 -20.96 -10.16 -0.81
CA TRP A 23 -19.82 -9.65 -0.07
C TRP A 23 -20.00 -9.82 1.44
N ASP A 24 -21.16 -9.46 2.00
CA ASP A 24 -21.43 -9.61 3.42
C ASP A 24 -21.43 -11.08 3.84
N GLY A 25 -21.91 -11.97 2.97
CA GLY A 25 -21.83 -13.42 3.15
C GLY A 25 -20.38 -13.91 3.20
N PHE A 26 -19.57 -13.49 2.23
CA PHE A 26 -18.15 -13.82 2.17
C PHE A 26 -17.36 -13.24 3.36
N ALA A 27 -17.61 -11.98 3.72
CA ALA A 27 -17.01 -11.30 4.86
C ALA A 27 -17.30 -12.05 6.16
N ARG A 28 -18.57 -12.43 6.40
CA ARG A 28 -18.97 -13.24 7.57
C ARG A 28 -18.34 -14.62 7.57
N TRP A 29 -18.14 -15.22 6.41
CA TRP A 29 -17.46 -16.51 6.30
C TRP A 29 -15.97 -16.38 6.65
N VAL A 30 -15.28 -15.39 6.07
CA VAL A 30 -13.86 -15.13 6.32
C VAL A 30 -13.59 -14.74 7.78
N THR A 31 -14.46 -13.95 8.42
CA THR A 31 -14.28 -13.53 9.82
C THR A 31 -14.46 -14.67 10.83
N LYS A 32 -15.14 -15.75 10.45
CA LYS A 32 -15.32 -16.96 11.27
C LYS A 32 -14.17 -17.97 11.14
N LEU A 33 -13.24 -17.76 10.21
CA LEU A 33 -12.08 -18.65 10.05
C LEU A 33 -11.07 -18.34 11.16
N GLU A 34 -11.11 -19.11 12.25
CA GLU A 34 -10.09 -19.03 13.31
C GLU A 34 -8.80 -19.79 12.90
N PRO A 35 -7.62 -19.20 13.11
CA PRO A 35 -6.34 -19.79 12.71
C PRO A 35 -5.93 -21.03 13.52
N GLU A 36 -6.49 -21.25 14.71
CA GLU A 36 -5.95 -22.19 15.69
C GLU A 36 -6.21 -23.68 15.36
N HIS A 37 -7.08 -23.99 14.40
CA HIS A 37 -7.55 -25.37 14.16
C HIS A 37 -7.35 -25.91 12.73
N ALA A 38 -6.76 -25.14 11.81
CA ALA A 38 -6.59 -25.56 10.41
C ALA A 38 -5.17 -26.06 10.13
N THR A 39 -5.01 -27.29 9.62
CA THR A 39 -3.72 -27.86 9.20
C THR A 39 -3.66 -28.06 7.67
N GLY A 40 -2.47 -27.87 7.09
CA GLY A 40 -2.19 -28.18 5.68
C GLY A 40 -2.87 -27.28 4.64
N LEU A 41 -3.40 -27.88 3.57
CA LEU A 41 -4.00 -27.20 2.41
C LEU A 41 -5.18 -26.28 2.78
N VAL A 42 -5.97 -26.68 3.80
CA VAL A 42 -7.11 -25.90 4.28
C VAL A 42 -6.64 -24.58 4.90
N ALA A 43 -5.55 -24.60 5.68
CA ALA A 43 -4.97 -23.38 6.26
C ALA A 43 -4.48 -22.41 5.17
N SER A 44 -3.85 -22.92 4.11
CA SER A 44 -3.42 -22.11 2.97
C SER A 44 -4.61 -21.49 2.24
N GLY A 45 -5.70 -22.26 2.04
CA GLY A 45 -6.93 -21.75 1.42
C GLY A 45 -7.60 -20.66 2.26
N GLN A 46 -7.70 -20.85 3.58
CA GLN A 46 -8.22 -19.83 4.50
C GLN A 46 -7.38 -18.55 4.49
N ARG A 47 -6.05 -18.70 4.46
CA ARG A 47 -5.11 -17.59 4.34
C ARG A 47 -5.30 -16.82 3.04
N GLY A 48 -5.39 -17.51 1.91
CA GLY A 48 -5.69 -16.90 0.61
C GLY A 48 -7.01 -16.14 0.62
N ALA A 49 -8.07 -16.71 1.21
CA ALA A 49 -9.37 -16.05 1.33
C ALA A 49 -9.31 -14.78 2.19
N ARG A 50 -8.56 -14.78 3.31
CA ARG A 50 -8.36 -13.59 4.14
C ARG A 50 -7.59 -12.51 3.39
N ILE A 51 -6.53 -12.87 2.67
CA ILE A 51 -5.74 -11.94 1.86
C ILE A 51 -6.63 -11.31 0.77
N ALA A 52 -7.41 -12.12 0.07
CA ALA A 52 -8.33 -11.64 -0.96
C ALA A 52 -9.41 -10.71 -0.37
N TYR A 53 -10.00 -11.08 0.77
CA TYR A 53 -10.96 -10.25 1.48
C TYR A 53 -10.35 -8.89 1.87
N LEU A 54 -9.18 -8.90 2.51
CA LEU A 54 -8.47 -7.69 2.90
C LEU A 54 -8.15 -6.79 1.70
N ALA A 55 -7.58 -7.37 0.65
CA ALA A 55 -7.19 -6.63 -0.55
C ALA A 55 -8.40 -5.99 -1.24
N VAL A 56 -9.51 -6.74 -1.44
CA VAL A 56 -10.72 -6.20 -2.08
C VAL A 56 -11.36 -5.12 -1.21
N ARG A 57 -11.53 -5.38 0.10
CA ARG A 57 -12.11 -4.42 1.03
C ARG A 57 -11.33 -3.12 1.02
N ASP A 58 -10.01 -3.22 1.16
CA ASP A 58 -9.15 -2.05 1.34
C ASP A 58 -8.96 -1.30 0.02
N PHE A 59 -8.94 -1.98 -1.12
CA PHE A 59 -8.95 -1.36 -2.44
C PHE A 59 -10.16 -0.41 -2.65
N PHE A 60 -11.34 -0.81 -2.20
CA PHE A 60 -12.53 0.05 -2.26
C PHE A 60 -12.53 1.12 -1.16
N ARG A 61 -12.15 0.77 0.07
CA ARG A 61 -12.08 1.72 1.20
C ARG A 61 -11.09 2.86 0.93
N ASP A 62 -9.93 2.54 0.37
CA ASP A 62 -8.87 3.49 0.05
C ASP A 62 -9.16 4.28 -1.23
N ARG A 63 -10.32 4.03 -1.87
CA ARG A 63 -10.78 4.68 -3.10
C ARG A 63 -9.75 4.52 -4.23
N CYS A 64 -9.12 3.35 -4.34
CA CYS A 64 -8.10 3.09 -5.37
C CYS A 64 -8.65 3.27 -6.80
N MET A 65 -9.95 3.05 -7.04
CA MET A 65 -10.59 3.37 -8.32
C MET A 65 -10.54 4.87 -8.64
N LEU A 66 -10.79 5.73 -7.64
CA LEU A 66 -10.73 7.19 -7.81
C LEU A 66 -9.28 7.66 -7.98
N GLN A 67 -8.35 7.08 -7.21
CA GLN A 67 -6.92 7.32 -7.38
C GLN A 67 -6.46 6.92 -8.79
N SER A 68 -6.92 5.79 -9.33
CA SER A 68 -6.59 5.34 -10.69
C SER A 68 -7.04 6.36 -11.74
N SER A 69 -8.22 6.97 -11.58
CA SER A 69 -8.67 8.07 -12.45
C SER A 69 -7.75 9.29 -12.36
N SER A 70 -7.39 9.69 -11.13
CA SER A 70 -6.46 10.81 -10.92
C SER A 70 -5.09 10.54 -11.54
N LEU A 71 -4.52 9.35 -11.31
CA LEU A 71 -3.23 8.94 -11.87
C LEU A 71 -3.26 8.86 -13.39
N THR A 72 -4.36 8.40 -13.97
CA THR A 72 -4.57 8.41 -15.43
C THR A 72 -4.52 9.84 -15.98
N TYR A 73 -5.30 10.75 -15.38
CA TYR A 73 -5.33 12.16 -15.80
C TYR A 73 -3.96 12.82 -15.67
N VAL A 74 -3.29 12.64 -14.53
CA VAL A 74 -1.97 13.22 -14.31
C VAL A 74 -0.95 12.61 -15.29
N THR A 75 -0.97 11.30 -15.53
CA THR A 75 -0.07 10.62 -16.48
C THR A 75 -0.22 11.16 -17.89
N VAL A 76 -1.46 11.36 -18.37
CA VAL A 76 -1.72 11.88 -19.72
C VAL A 76 -1.22 13.31 -19.86
N LEU A 77 -1.50 14.17 -18.87
CA LEU A 77 -0.97 15.55 -18.87
C LEU A 77 0.56 15.60 -18.75
N SER A 78 1.15 14.64 -18.04
CA SER A 78 2.61 14.51 -17.90
C SER A 78 3.31 13.96 -19.14
N LEU A 79 2.58 13.27 -20.03
CA LEU A 79 3.17 12.59 -21.17
C LEU A 79 3.82 13.58 -22.15
N VAL A 80 3.11 14.65 -22.50
CA VAL A 80 3.59 15.62 -23.51
C VAL A 80 4.87 16.34 -23.07
N PRO A 81 4.95 16.95 -21.87
CA PRO A 81 6.19 17.57 -21.41
C PRO A 81 7.34 16.56 -21.31
N LEU A 82 7.07 15.35 -20.80
CA LEU A 82 8.09 14.32 -20.63
C LEU A 82 8.66 13.86 -21.97
N LEU A 83 7.82 13.64 -22.98
CA LEU A 83 8.25 13.33 -24.34
C LEU A 83 9.08 14.47 -24.92
N ALA A 84 8.61 15.71 -24.83
CA ALA A 84 9.35 16.88 -25.32
C ALA A 84 10.75 16.98 -24.71
N PHE A 85 10.88 16.71 -23.41
CA PHE A 85 12.18 16.68 -22.73
C PHE A 85 13.07 15.52 -23.17
N ALA A 86 12.51 14.30 -23.25
CA ALA A 86 13.27 13.14 -23.69
C ALA A 86 13.85 13.35 -25.11
N PHE A 87 13.07 13.95 -26.00
CA PHE A 87 13.53 14.31 -27.35
C PHE A 87 14.54 15.45 -27.36
N ALA A 88 14.33 16.49 -26.56
CA ALA A 88 15.28 17.60 -26.41
C ALA A 88 16.65 17.09 -25.92
N LEU A 89 16.64 16.18 -24.93
CA LEU A 89 17.82 15.53 -24.41
C LEU A 89 18.49 14.64 -25.46
N ALA A 90 17.72 13.81 -26.18
CA ALA A 90 18.25 12.99 -27.27
C ALA A 90 18.89 13.84 -28.38
N LYS A 91 18.29 15.00 -28.71
CA LYS A 91 18.86 15.97 -29.67
C LYS A 91 20.12 16.62 -29.14
N GLY A 92 20.13 17.05 -27.88
CA GLY A 92 21.31 17.62 -27.21
C GLY A 92 22.50 16.66 -27.11
N LEU A 93 22.23 15.35 -27.03
CA LEU A 93 23.25 14.29 -27.02
C LEU A 93 23.61 13.77 -28.42
N GLY A 94 23.01 14.31 -29.50
CA GLY A 94 23.25 13.85 -30.87
C GLY A 94 22.71 12.44 -31.17
N ALA A 95 21.84 11.90 -30.31
CA ALA A 95 21.26 10.56 -30.43
C ALA A 95 19.87 10.54 -31.08
N TYR A 96 19.31 11.71 -31.39
CA TYR A 96 17.94 11.85 -31.90
C TYR A 96 17.68 11.05 -33.18
N ASP A 97 18.55 11.18 -34.19
CA ASP A 97 18.35 10.52 -35.48
C ASP A 97 18.42 8.99 -35.35
N LYS A 98 19.34 8.49 -34.52
CA LYS A 98 19.43 7.06 -34.18
C LYS A 98 18.20 6.58 -33.40
N LEU A 99 17.74 7.34 -32.41
CA LEU A 99 16.55 6.97 -31.64
C LEU A 99 15.31 6.90 -32.55
N ARG A 100 15.17 7.85 -33.49
CA ARG A 100 14.08 7.86 -34.46
C ARG A 100 14.14 6.64 -35.38
N ALA A 101 15.27 6.44 -36.06
CA ALA A 101 15.43 5.42 -37.08
C ALA A 101 15.50 3.99 -36.52
N ASP A 102 16.19 3.79 -35.39
CA ASP A 102 16.49 2.45 -34.87
C ASP A 102 15.49 1.97 -33.82
N THR A 103 14.77 2.87 -33.16
CA THR A 103 13.85 2.52 -32.06
C THR A 103 12.42 2.92 -32.35
N ILE A 104 12.16 4.19 -32.65
CA ILE A 104 10.79 4.70 -32.78
C ILE A 104 10.14 4.13 -34.03
N GLU A 105 10.73 4.34 -35.21
CA GLU A 105 10.14 3.93 -36.48
C GLU A 105 9.92 2.40 -36.58
N PRO A 106 10.86 1.54 -36.13
CA PRO A 106 10.64 0.09 -36.05
C PRO A 106 9.59 -0.29 -35.01
N PHE A 107 9.53 0.39 -33.86
CA PHE A 107 8.50 0.16 -32.84
C PHE A 107 7.10 0.53 -33.35
N LEU A 108 6.95 1.69 -34.00
CA LEU A 108 5.69 2.11 -34.62
C LEU A 108 5.27 1.10 -35.70
N THR A 109 6.22 0.64 -36.50
CA THR A 109 5.97 -0.33 -37.57
C THR A 109 5.65 -1.72 -37.03
N ARG A 110 6.27 -2.17 -35.94
CA ARG A 110 5.99 -3.48 -35.33
C ARG A 110 4.71 -3.49 -34.48
N THR A 111 4.42 -2.40 -33.79
CA THR A 111 3.31 -2.28 -32.84
C THR A 111 2.01 -1.85 -33.53
N TRP A 112 2.12 -0.94 -34.50
CA TRP A 112 0.98 -0.37 -35.23
C TRP A 112 1.02 -0.61 -36.74
N GLY A 113 2.15 -1.04 -37.31
CA GLY A 113 2.22 -1.48 -38.69
C GLY A 113 1.80 -2.95 -38.82
N VAL A 114 0.51 -3.19 -39.05
CA VAL A 114 0.05 -4.52 -39.45
C VAL A 114 -0.05 -4.59 -40.97
N ARG A 115 0.53 -5.68 -41.48
CA ARG A 115 0.28 -6.30 -42.79
C ARG A 115 -1.22 -6.37 -43.06
N GLY A 116 -1.75 -5.44 -43.86
CA GLY A 116 -3.11 -5.47 -44.38
C GLY A 116 -3.82 -4.13 -44.26
N THR A 117 -4.38 -3.67 -45.39
CA THR A 117 -5.39 -2.63 -45.73
C THR A 117 -6.00 -1.68 -44.67
N ALA A 118 -5.37 -1.42 -43.53
CA ALA A 118 -5.81 -0.48 -42.49
C ALA A 118 -5.04 0.86 -42.56
N GLY A 119 -4.77 1.33 -43.78
CA GLY A 119 -3.82 2.42 -44.05
C GLY A 119 -4.16 3.79 -43.48
N GLU A 120 -5.44 4.13 -43.26
CA GLU A 120 -5.83 5.52 -42.97
C GLU A 120 -5.73 5.90 -41.48
N GLY A 121 -6.09 5.01 -40.55
CA GLY A 121 -6.00 5.29 -39.11
C GLY A 121 -4.55 5.33 -38.59
N ILE A 122 -3.69 4.48 -39.16
CA ILE A 122 -2.26 4.39 -38.83
C ILE A 122 -1.51 5.62 -39.34
N GLU A 123 -1.85 6.08 -40.54
CA GLU A 123 -1.29 7.30 -41.12
C GLU A 123 -1.63 8.52 -40.25
N THR A 124 -2.83 8.58 -39.68
CA THR A 124 -3.23 9.67 -38.76
C THR A 124 -2.38 9.70 -37.47
N ILE A 125 -2.05 8.54 -36.89
CA ILE A 125 -1.19 8.45 -35.70
C ILE A 125 0.27 8.78 -36.07
N ARG A 126 0.78 8.25 -37.19
CA ARG A 126 2.12 8.60 -37.70
C ARG A 126 2.24 10.09 -37.95
N GLN A 127 1.28 10.71 -38.65
CA GLN A 127 1.24 12.15 -38.86
C GLN A 127 1.15 12.96 -37.57
N THR A 128 0.45 12.46 -36.55
CA THR A 128 0.40 13.13 -35.24
C THR A 128 1.75 13.04 -34.52
N ILE A 129 2.40 11.87 -34.58
CA ILE A 129 3.74 11.68 -34.03
C ILE A 129 4.76 12.53 -34.78
N ASP A 130 4.74 12.54 -36.12
CA ASP A 130 5.60 13.38 -36.94
C ASP A 130 5.36 14.87 -36.67
N LYS A 131 4.11 15.31 -36.50
CA LYS A 131 3.81 16.70 -36.06
C LYS A 131 4.38 17.02 -34.69
N VAL A 132 4.33 16.09 -33.74
CA VAL A 132 4.94 16.26 -32.40
C VAL A 132 6.47 16.31 -32.53
N LEU A 133 7.05 15.44 -33.35
CA LEU A 133 8.50 15.41 -33.62
C LEU A 133 8.97 16.69 -34.30
N ASP A 134 8.24 17.18 -35.31
CA ASP A 134 8.51 18.42 -36.05
C ASP A 134 8.35 19.66 -35.15
N PHE A 135 7.34 19.66 -34.27
CA PHE A 135 7.17 20.71 -33.25
C PHE A 135 8.37 20.76 -32.29
N VAL A 136 8.84 19.60 -31.84
CA VAL A 136 10.04 19.52 -30.97
C VAL A 136 11.30 19.90 -31.74
N GLN A 137 11.42 19.55 -33.02
CA GLN A 137 12.58 19.90 -33.85
C GLN A 137 12.68 21.41 -34.14
N SER A 138 11.56 22.05 -34.47
CA SER A 138 11.44 23.48 -34.82
C SER A 138 11.52 24.40 -33.60
N THR A 139 11.34 23.86 -32.39
CA THR A 139 11.49 24.63 -31.15
C THR A 139 12.97 24.90 -30.85
N ASN A 140 13.39 26.15 -30.97
CA ASN A 140 14.72 26.60 -30.57
C ASN A 140 14.75 26.78 -29.03
N PHE A 141 15.43 25.85 -28.34
CA PHE A 141 15.39 25.72 -26.87
C PHE A 141 16.05 26.88 -26.09
N GLY A 142 16.66 27.87 -26.76
CA GLY A 142 17.37 28.98 -26.12
C GLY A 142 16.52 29.94 -25.27
N THR A 143 15.23 30.12 -25.57
CA THR A 143 14.33 31.04 -24.84
C THR A 143 13.04 30.39 -24.33
N LEU A 144 12.54 29.36 -25.02
CA LEU A 144 11.39 28.54 -24.57
C LEU A 144 11.80 27.42 -23.59
N GLY A 145 13.09 27.07 -23.54
CA GLY A 145 13.62 25.94 -22.79
C GLY A 145 13.45 26.07 -21.27
N THR A 146 13.61 27.27 -20.71
CA THR A 146 13.51 27.48 -19.26
C THR A 146 12.07 27.29 -18.76
N PHE A 147 11.09 27.86 -19.47
CA PHE A 147 9.67 27.69 -19.10
C PHE A 147 9.19 26.25 -19.29
N GLY A 148 9.59 25.61 -20.40
CA GLY A 148 9.30 24.19 -20.66
C GLY A 148 9.94 23.27 -19.62
N LEU A 149 11.19 23.54 -19.22
CA LEU A 149 11.90 22.79 -18.19
C LEU A 149 11.22 22.95 -16.82
N ILE A 150 10.84 24.17 -16.43
CA ILE A 150 10.11 24.40 -15.16
C ILE A 150 8.77 23.65 -15.18
N MET A 151 8.01 23.74 -16.27
CA MET A 151 6.72 23.06 -16.40
C MET A 151 6.86 21.53 -16.38
N LEU A 152 7.90 21.00 -17.03
CA LEU A 152 8.27 19.58 -16.96
C LEU A 152 8.56 19.16 -15.51
N LEU A 153 9.48 19.86 -14.84
CA LEU A 153 9.90 19.53 -13.47
C LEU A 153 8.69 19.54 -12.54
N TYR A 154 7.85 20.56 -12.64
CA TYR A 154 6.59 20.66 -11.91
C TYR A 154 5.69 19.43 -12.16
N THR A 155 5.53 19.06 -13.43
CA THR A 155 4.62 18.00 -13.84
C THR A 155 5.11 16.61 -13.42
N VAL A 156 6.43 16.34 -13.54
CA VAL A 156 7.07 15.10 -13.09
C VAL A 156 6.97 14.95 -11.57
N VAL A 157 7.29 16.01 -10.82
CA VAL A 157 7.18 16.01 -9.35
C VAL A 157 5.73 15.79 -8.93
N ARG A 158 4.77 16.38 -9.63
CA ARG A 158 3.34 16.18 -9.37
C ARG A 158 2.89 14.75 -9.64
N LEU A 159 3.30 14.15 -10.75
CA LEU A 159 2.98 12.76 -11.09
C LEU A 159 3.53 11.80 -10.04
N LEU A 160 4.84 11.87 -9.79
CA LEU A 160 5.50 10.96 -8.84
C LEU A 160 5.04 11.21 -7.40
N GLY A 161 4.76 12.46 -7.05
CA GLY A 161 4.13 12.81 -5.78
C GLY A 161 2.75 12.16 -5.62
N SER A 162 1.91 12.19 -6.66
CA SER A 162 0.58 11.57 -6.64
C SER A 162 0.65 10.03 -6.58
N ILE A 163 1.61 9.44 -7.29
CA ILE A 163 1.89 8.00 -7.21
C ILE A 163 2.31 7.65 -5.77
N GLU A 164 3.36 8.28 -5.25
CA GLU A 164 3.87 8.00 -3.89
C GLU A 164 2.79 8.21 -2.83
N GLN A 165 1.94 9.23 -2.96
CA GLN A 165 0.82 9.45 -2.04
C GLN A 165 -0.20 8.31 -2.08
N SER A 166 -0.53 7.80 -3.27
CA SER A 166 -1.45 6.67 -3.44
C SER A 166 -0.88 5.41 -2.77
N PHE A 167 0.42 5.14 -2.98
CA PHE A 167 1.12 4.05 -2.28
C PHE A 167 1.19 4.30 -0.77
N ASN A 168 1.57 5.49 -0.30
CA ASN A 168 1.62 5.78 1.14
C ASN A 168 0.24 5.63 1.81
N GLN A 169 -0.84 5.98 1.11
CA GLN A 169 -2.20 5.75 1.60
C GLN A 169 -2.48 4.25 1.77
N ILE A 170 -2.12 3.42 0.78
CA ILE A 170 -2.27 1.96 0.86
C ILE A 170 -1.52 1.37 2.08
N TRP A 171 -0.33 1.89 2.42
CA TRP A 171 0.42 1.41 3.59
C TRP A 171 0.08 2.16 4.89
N GLY A 172 -0.77 3.19 4.85
CA GLY A 172 -1.16 4.00 6.01
C GLY A 172 -0.01 4.83 6.59
N VAL A 173 0.84 5.40 5.72
CA VAL A 173 1.98 6.25 6.10
C VAL A 173 1.57 7.72 6.03
N GLN A 174 1.63 8.43 7.16
CA GLN A 174 1.16 9.83 7.25
C GLN A 174 2.12 10.88 6.66
N ARG A 175 3.43 10.57 6.56
CA ARG A 175 4.44 11.51 6.06
C ARG A 175 5.09 11.02 4.78
N SER A 176 4.88 11.76 3.69
CA SER A 176 5.64 11.61 2.45
C SER A 176 7.06 12.13 2.61
N ARG A 177 7.99 11.67 1.76
CA ARG A 177 9.36 12.22 1.71
C ARG A 177 9.34 13.73 1.42
N SER A 178 10.37 14.46 1.82
CA SER A 178 10.48 15.89 1.51
C SER A 178 10.51 16.13 -0.01
N LEU A 179 9.85 17.19 -0.48
CA LEU A 179 9.76 17.54 -1.91
C LEU A 179 11.14 17.65 -2.58
N VAL A 180 12.15 18.14 -1.85
CA VAL A 180 13.52 18.27 -2.35
C VAL A 180 14.17 16.92 -2.61
N ARG A 181 13.98 15.93 -1.72
CA ARG A 181 14.54 14.58 -1.92
C ARG A 181 13.84 13.83 -3.06
N LYS A 182 12.53 14.03 -3.19
CA LYS A 182 11.76 13.54 -4.35
C LYS A 182 12.31 14.13 -5.65
N LEU A 183 12.54 15.44 -5.69
CA LEU A 183 13.08 16.10 -6.87
C LEU A 183 14.44 15.52 -7.28
N THR A 184 15.39 15.37 -6.34
CA THR A 184 16.72 14.84 -6.67
C THR A 184 16.69 13.38 -7.13
N ASP A 185 16.00 12.50 -6.40
CA ASP A 185 15.95 11.07 -6.72
C ASP A 185 15.20 10.82 -8.04
N TYR A 186 14.10 11.53 -8.26
CA TYR A 186 13.28 11.34 -9.45
C TYR A 186 13.81 12.06 -10.69
N LEU A 187 14.44 13.23 -10.53
CA LEU A 187 15.09 13.91 -11.66
C LEU A 187 16.29 13.10 -12.16
N ALA A 188 17.04 12.49 -11.25
CA ALA A 188 18.08 11.54 -11.61
C ALA A 188 17.51 10.38 -12.44
N MET A 189 16.39 9.76 -12.02
CA MET A 189 15.72 8.72 -12.82
C MET A 189 15.26 9.25 -14.19
N VAL A 190 14.60 10.41 -14.26
CA VAL A 190 14.08 10.96 -15.53
C VAL A 190 15.20 11.33 -16.53
N VAL A 191 16.39 11.70 -16.05
CA VAL A 191 17.55 11.99 -16.93
C VAL A 191 18.31 10.71 -17.27
N ILE A 192 18.51 9.81 -16.30
CA ILE A 192 19.27 8.58 -16.47
C ILE A 192 18.49 7.59 -17.34
N THR A 193 17.17 7.46 -17.18
CA THR A 193 16.36 6.46 -17.89
C THR A 193 16.43 6.61 -19.42
N PRO A 194 16.26 7.80 -20.03
CA PRO A 194 16.42 7.98 -21.48
C PRO A 194 17.84 7.68 -21.96
N ILE A 195 18.86 8.12 -21.21
CA ILE A 195 20.27 7.85 -21.54
C ILE A 195 20.54 6.35 -21.51
N PHE A 196 20.08 5.68 -20.45
CA PHE A 196 20.19 4.24 -20.28
C PHE A 196 19.41 3.50 -21.36
N LEU A 197 18.23 3.99 -21.76
CA LEU A 197 17.44 3.37 -22.82
C LEU A 197 18.14 3.49 -24.18
N VAL A 198 18.73 4.65 -24.51
CA VAL A 198 19.53 4.84 -25.73
C VAL A 198 20.77 3.95 -25.74
N THR A 199 21.50 3.88 -24.62
CA THR A 199 22.72 3.05 -24.56
C THR A 199 22.38 1.56 -24.50
N ALA A 200 21.33 1.16 -23.79
CA ALA A 200 20.86 -0.21 -23.72
C ALA A 200 20.26 -0.67 -25.04
N THR A 201 19.53 0.17 -25.77
CA THR A 201 19.05 -0.17 -27.12
C THR A 201 20.20 -0.25 -28.10
N ALA A 202 21.14 0.70 -28.10
CA ALA A 202 22.34 0.59 -28.94
C ALA A 202 23.16 -0.68 -28.64
N ALA A 203 23.32 -1.03 -27.36
CA ALA A 203 23.98 -2.26 -26.93
C ALA A 203 23.15 -3.51 -27.27
N ALA A 204 21.83 -3.47 -27.10
CA ALA A 204 20.94 -4.58 -27.41
C ALA A 204 20.83 -4.82 -28.91
N THR A 205 20.84 -3.78 -29.76
CA THR A 205 20.88 -3.92 -31.22
C THR A 205 22.23 -4.46 -31.69
N ALA A 206 23.32 -4.00 -31.06
CA ALA A 206 24.65 -4.59 -31.27
C ALA A 206 24.73 -6.05 -30.78
N ALA A 207 24.00 -6.41 -29.73
CA ALA A 207 23.92 -7.76 -29.20
C ALA A 207 22.93 -8.63 -29.97
N SER A 208 21.84 -8.11 -30.52
CA SER A 208 20.79 -8.85 -31.22
C SER A 208 21.23 -9.24 -32.63
N SER A 209 22.06 -8.41 -33.28
CA SER A 209 22.77 -8.80 -34.51
C SER A 209 23.72 -9.98 -34.30
N LEU A 210 24.19 -10.18 -33.06
CA LEU A 210 24.97 -11.34 -32.63
C LEU A 210 24.07 -12.48 -32.07
N ALA A 211 22.91 -12.17 -31.49
CA ALA A 211 22.12 -13.11 -30.69
C ALA A 211 21.00 -13.82 -31.47
N GLU A 212 20.43 -13.26 -32.54
CA GLU A 212 19.40 -13.98 -33.31
C GLU A 212 19.96 -15.25 -33.97
N SER A 213 21.21 -15.20 -34.46
CA SER A 213 21.92 -16.37 -34.98
C SER A 213 22.30 -17.37 -33.88
N GLN A 214 22.72 -16.89 -32.71
CA GLN A 214 23.11 -17.74 -31.58
C GLN A 214 21.90 -18.36 -30.87
N ILE A 215 20.79 -17.64 -30.71
CA ILE A 215 19.57 -18.16 -30.07
C ILE A 215 18.95 -19.25 -30.94
N GLN A 216 18.91 -19.09 -32.27
CA GLN A 216 18.46 -20.16 -33.17
C GLN A 216 19.46 -21.32 -33.26
N ALA A 217 20.78 -21.05 -33.20
CA ALA A 217 21.78 -22.11 -33.16
C ALA A 217 21.73 -22.91 -31.83
N ILE A 218 21.52 -22.24 -30.71
CA ILE A 218 21.40 -22.84 -29.37
C ILE A 218 20.07 -23.57 -29.21
N SER A 219 18.95 -23.01 -29.69
CA SER A 219 17.66 -23.70 -29.69
C SER A 219 17.68 -24.90 -30.64
N GLY A 220 18.27 -24.75 -31.84
CA GLY A 220 18.45 -25.82 -32.81
C GLY A 220 19.32 -26.97 -32.28
N TRP A 221 20.51 -26.65 -31.75
CA TRP A 221 21.42 -27.64 -31.17
C TRP A 221 20.79 -28.37 -29.97
N MET A 222 20.10 -27.65 -29.07
CA MET A 222 19.38 -28.29 -27.94
C MET A 222 18.16 -29.09 -28.39
N THR A 223 17.46 -28.71 -29.47
CA THR A 223 16.37 -29.51 -30.04
C THR A 223 16.91 -30.83 -30.57
N GLU A 224 18.03 -30.77 -31.29
CA GLU A 224 18.66 -31.91 -31.96
C GLU A 224 19.35 -32.88 -30.97
N HIS A 225 19.98 -32.37 -29.90
CA HIS A 225 20.75 -33.19 -28.96
C HIS A 225 20.04 -33.54 -27.64
N LEU A 226 19.08 -32.73 -27.19
CA LEU A 226 18.49 -32.84 -25.85
C LEU A 226 16.96 -32.94 -25.85
N GLY A 227 16.28 -32.69 -26.98
CA GLY A 227 14.82 -32.80 -27.11
C GLY A 227 14.00 -31.72 -26.36
N PHE A 228 14.66 -30.72 -25.75
CA PHE A 228 14.01 -29.64 -24.98
C PHE A 228 14.08 -28.26 -25.63
N GLY A 229 14.40 -28.14 -26.93
CA GLY A 229 14.54 -26.82 -27.57
C GLY A 229 13.27 -25.95 -27.51
N GLY A 230 12.08 -26.55 -27.57
CA GLY A 230 10.81 -25.84 -27.35
C GLY A 230 10.66 -25.27 -25.92
N LEU A 231 11.29 -25.89 -24.92
CA LEU A 231 11.33 -25.37 -23.55
C LEU A 231 12.19 -24.09 -23.47
N VAL A 232 13.30 -24.04 -24.22
CA VAL A 232 14.21 -22.88 -24.28
C VAL A 232 13.51 -21.69 -24.90
N GLU A 233 12.79 -21.89 -26.01
CA GLU A 233 11.99 -20.83 -26.65
C GLU A 233 10.87 -20.33 -25.73
N THR A 234 10.20 -21.24 -25.01
CA THR A 234 9.14 -20.89 -24.05
C THR A 234 9.70 -20.12 -22.84
N LEU A 235 10.88 -20.53 -22.33
CA LEU A 235 11.56 -19.84 -21.24
C LEU A 235 11.99 -18.43 -21.65
N PHE A 236 12.54 -18.25 -22.85
CA PHE A 236 12.89 -16.94 -23.40
C PHE A 236 11.67 -16.04 -23.61
N ALA A 237 10.54 -16.60 -24.08
CA ALA A 237 9.28 -15.86 -24.16
C ALA A 237 8.75 -15.45 -22.77
N GLY A 238 8.97 -16.30 -21.75
CA GLY A 238 8.63 -16.04 -20.36
C GLY A 238 9.47 -14.94 -19.68
N VAL A 239 10.66 -14.62 -20.21
CA VAL A 239 11.54 -13.58 -19.64
C VAL A 239 10.85 -12.22 -19.61
N SER A 240 10.11 -11.84 -20.66
CA SER A 240 9.41 -10.55 -20.69
C SER A 240 8.36 -10.44 -19.56
N LEU A 241 7.63 -11.53 -19.30
CA LEU A 241 6.65 -11.59 -18.22
C LEU A 241 7.32 -11.60 -16.84
N ALA A 242 8.42 -12.34 -16.69
CA ALA A 242 9.21 -12.36 -15.45
C ALA A 242 9.78 -10.97 -15.13
N LEU A 243 10.28 -10.25 -16.15
CA LEU A 243 10.74 -8.86 -16.00
C LEU A 243 9.61 -7.93 -15.56
N MET A 244 8.38 -8.13 -16.07
CA MET A 244 7.21 -7.37 -15.62
C MET A 244 6.89 -7.63 -14.14
N TRP A 245 6.91 -8.90 -13.71
CA TRP A 245 6.72 -9.25 -12.30
C TRP A 245 7.78 -8.62 -11.41
N LEU A 246 9.04 -8.66 -11.83
CA LEU A 246 10.16 -8.04 -11.11
C LEU A 246 10.03 -6.52 -11.07
N ALA A 247 9.63 -5.88 -12.17
CA ALA A 247 9.43 -4.44 -12.24
C ALA A 247 8.33 -3.98 -11.27
N LEU A 248 7.17 -4.64 -11.26
CA LEU A 248 6.10 -4.33 -10.31
C LEU A 248 6.51 -4.62 -8.86
N THR A 249 7.23 -5.71 -8.63
CA THR A 249 7.81 -6.01 -7.31
C THR A 249 8.73 -4.89 -6.82
N PHE A 250 9.61 -4.40 -7.70
CA PHE A 250 10.52 -3.29 -7.39
C PHE A 250 9.76 -2.00 -7.08
N VAL A 251 8.73 -1.69 -7.86
CA VAL A 251 7.83 -0.54 -7.61
C VAL A 251 7.19 -0.66 -6.22
N TYR A 252 6.71 -1.85 -5.85
CA TYR A 252 6.09 -2.09 -4.54
C TYR A 252 7.06 -2.03 -3.36
N LEU A 253 8.36 -2.26 -3.59
CA LEU A 253 9.39 -2.14 -2.57
C LEU A 253 9.88 -0.70 -2.38
N THR A 254 9.91 0.10 -3.44
CA THR A 254 10.63 1.38 -3.46
C THR A 254 9.74 2.61 -3.32
N LEU A 255 8.52 2.55 -3.82
CA LEU A 255 7.58 3.67 -3.76
C LEU A 255 7.02 3.93 -2.36
N PRO A 256 6.57 2.92 -1.58
CA PRO A 256 6.05 3.19 -0.25
C PRO A 256 7.14 3.72 0.66
N ASN A 257 6.82 4.73 1.47
CA ASN A 257 7.75 5.27 2.46
C ASN A 257 7.76 4.41 3.75
N THR A 258 7.81 3.07 3.59
CA THR A 258 7.81 2.09 4.68
C THR A 258 8.55 0.81 4.27
N LYS A 259 8.83 -0.07 5.24
CA LYS A 259 9.50 -1.35 5.01
C LYS A 259 8.51 -2.40 4.51
N VAL A 260 8.55 -2.69 3.22
CA VAL A 260 7.76 -3.75 2.59
C VAL A 260 8.55 -5.05 2.56
N ARG A 261 7.93 -6.17 2.94
CA ARG A 261 8.58 -7.49 2.89
C ARG A 261 8.71 -7.95 1.44
N TRP A 262 9.91 -8.42 1.06
CA TRP A 262 10.18 -8.86 -0.32
C TRP A 262 9.22 -9.94 -0.81
N GLY A 263 8.93 -10.96 0.00
CA GLY A 263 7.97 -12.01 -0.36
C GLY A 263 6.54 -11.51 -0.59
N SER A 264 6.11 -10.49 0.16
CA SER A 264 4.80 -9.85 -0.05
C SER A 264 4.76 -9.02 -1.32
N ALA A 265 5.82 -8.24 -1.58
CA ALA A 265 5.95 -7.47 -2.80
C ALA A 265 5.99 -8.37 -4.05
N LEU A 266 6.70 -9.50 -3.98
CA LEU A 266 6.77 -10.47 -5.07
C LEU A 266 5.41 -11.12 -5.35
N PHE A 267 4.67 -11.50 -4.30
CA PHE A 267 3.32 -12.03 -4.43
C PHE A 267 2.38 -11.03 -5.12
N GLY A 268 2.38 -9.76 -4.66
CA GLY A 268 1.61 -8.70 -5.32
C GLY A 268 2.06 -8.47 -6.77
N GLY A 269 3.37 -8.44 -7.02
CA GLY A 269 3.96 -8.19 -8.34
C GLY A 269 3.64 -9.30 -9.35
N PHE A 270 3.63 -10.56 -8.91
CA PHE A 270 3.22 -11.70 -9.73
C PHE A 270 1.74 -11.61 -10.14
N VAL A 271 0.84 -11.37 -9.18
CA VAL A 271 -0.60 -11.29 -9.46
C VAL A 271 -0.92 -10.08 -10.35
N ALA A 272 -0.38 -8.90 -10.00
CA ALA A 272 -0.61 -7.69 -10.77
C ALA A 272 0.02 -7.76 -12.16
N GLY A 273 1.24 -8.28 -12.31
CA GLY A 273 1.88 -8.36 -13.61
C GLY A 273 1.22 -9.38 -14.54
N THR A 274 0.68 -10.47 -13.98
CA THR A 274 -0.16 -11.41 -14.75
C THR A 274 -1.46 -10.73 -15.20
N ALA A 275 -2.16 -10.04 -14.30
CA ALA A 275 -3.38 -9.31 -14.64
C ALA A 275 -3.13 -8.20 -15.67
N TRP A 276 -2.01 -7.48 -15.54
CA TRP A 276 -1.61 -6.43 -16.47
C TRP A 276 -1.29 -7.00 -17.85
N HIS A 277 -0.60 -8.14 -17.92
CA HIS A 277 -0.36 -8.83 -19.19
C HIS A 277 -1.67 -9.27 -19.86
N VAL A 278 -2.62 -9.82 -19.10
CA VAL A 278 -3.96 -10.16 -19.63
C VAL A 278 -4.67 -8.92 -20.16
N LEU A 279 -4.62 -7.79 -19.43
CA LEU A 279 -5.18 -6.52 -19.88
C LEU A 279 -4.50 -6.02 -21.16
N GLN A 280 -3.18 -6.15 -21.28
CA GLN A 280 -2.43 -5.79 -22.47
C GLN A 280 -2.88 -6.62 -23.69
N VAL A 281 -2.99 -7.95 -23.53
CA VAL A 281 -3.47 -8.82 -24.61
C VAL A 281 -4.91 -8.48 -25.00
N LEU A 282 -5.79 -8.23 -24.03
CA LEU A 282 -7.17 -7.84 -24.28
C LEU A 282 -7.24 -6.51 -25.06
N HIS A 283 -6.45 -5.51 -24.64
CA HIS A 283 -6.39 -4.21 -25.29
C HIS A 283 -5.94 -4.32 -26.75
N VAL A 284 -4.86 -5.05 -27.01
CA VAL A 284 -4.34 -5.26 -28.38
C VAL A 284 -5.36 -5.99 -29.25
N LYS A 285 -5.96 -7.08 -28.76
CA LYS A 285 -6.99 -7.82 -29.51
C LYS A 285 -8.22 -6.96 -29.80
N PHE A 286 -8.66 -6.15 -28.83
CA PHE A 286 -9.80 -5.27 -28.99
C PHE A 286 -9.53 -4.13 -29.98
N GLN A 287 -8.33 -3.53 -29.93
CA GLN A 287 -7.89 -2.53 -30.92
C GLN A 287 -7.87 -3.09 -32.33
N ILE A 288 -7.28 -4.27 -32.53
CA ILE A 288 -7.24 -4.94 -33.84
C ILE A 288 -8.66 -5.23 -34.34
N GLY A 289 -9.55 -5.69 -33.47
CA GLY A 289 -10.95 -5.94 -33.80
C GLY A 289 -11.68 -4.69 -34.31
N ILE A 290 -11.52 -3.54 -33.65
CA ILE A 290 -12.11 -2.26 -34.08
C ILE A 290 -11.47 -1.77 -35.38
N ALA A 291 -10.15 -1.88 -35.51
CA ALA A 291 -9.42 -1.49 -36.71
C ALA A 291 -9.87 -2.26 -37.96
N ASN A 292 -10.16 -3.55 -37.80
CA ASN A 292 -10.69 -4.40 -38.87
C ASN A 292 -12.16 -4.12 -39.22
N TYR A 293 -12.91 -3.44 -38.35
CA TYR A 293 -14.33 -3.16 -38.58
C TYR A 293 -14.54 -1.94 -39.45
N ASN A 294 -13.87 -0.80 -39.14
CA ASN A 294 -13.89 0.40 -39.98
C ASN A 294 -12.81 1.41 -39.53
N ALA A 295 -11.99 1.91 -40.46
CA ALA A 295 -10.83 2.77 -40.16
C ALA A 295 -11.20 4.10 -39.48
N ILE A 296 -12.36 4.67 -39.81
CA ILE A 296 -12.85 5.93 -39.21
C ILE A 296 -13.14 5.74 -37.71
N TYR A 297 -13.77 4.62 -37.36
CA TYR A 297 -14.09 4.29 -35.97
C TYR A 297 -12.83 3.93 -35.17
N ALA A 298 -11.82 3.33 -35.83
CA ALA A 298 -10.54 3.03 -35.21
C ALA A 298 -9.77 4.29 -34.80
N GLY A 299 -9.73 5.31 -35.67
CA GLY A 299 -9.11 6.60 -35.37
C GLY A 299 -9.79 7.31 -34.18
N PHE A 300 -11.12 7.35 -34.16
CA PHE A 300 -11.88 7.97 -33.06
C PHE A 300 -11.74 7.20 -31.73
N ALA A 301 -11.75 5.86 -31.78
CA ALA A 301 -11.70 5.02 -30.59
C ALA A 301 -10.30 4.91 -29.95
N ALA A 302 -9.23 5.26 -30.68
CA ALA A 302 -7.86 5.10 -30.21
C ALA A 302 -7.59 5.81 -28.86
N MET A 303 -7.95 7.09 -28.75
CA MET A 303 -7.69 7.88 -27.54
C MET A 303 -8.56 7.44 -26.34
N PRO A 304 -9.90 7.30 -26.45
CA PRO A 304 -10.72 6.78 -25.35
C PRO A 304 -10.26 5.39 -24.89
N LEU A 305 -9.92 4.50 -25.82
CA LEU A 305 -9.49 3.14 -25.49
C LEU A 305 -8.11 3.12 -24.81
N PHE A 306 -7.21 4.02 -25.20
CA PHE A 306 -5.95 4.25 -24.48
C PHE A 306 -6.19 4.71 -23.04
N LEU A 307 -7.12 5.65 -22.81
CA LEU A 307 -7.48 6.10 -21.46
C LEU A 307 -8.06 4.98 -20.61
N VAL A 308 -8.94 4.15 -21.18
CA VAL A 308 -9.51 2.97 -20.49
C VAL A 308 -8.41 1.97 -20.12
N TRP A 309 -7.49 1.69 -21.06
CA TRP A 309 -6.36 0.79 -20.79
C TRP A 309 -5.44 1.35 -19.69
N LEU A 310 -5.13 2.64 -19.72
CA LEU A 310 -4.29 3.29 -18.72
C LEU A 310 -4.96 3.31 -17.35
N TYR A 311 -6.27 3.56 -17.31
CA TYR A 311 -7.09 3.48 -16.09
C TYR A 311 -7.03 2.11 -15.45
N PHE A 312 -7.31 1.05 -16.23
CA PHE A 312 -7.25 -0.32 -15.70
C PHE A 312 -5.83 -0.75 -15.37
N SER A 313 -4.81 -0.23 -16.07
CA SER A 313 -3.41 -0.47 -15.72
C SER A 313 -3.09 0.06 -14.32
N TRP A 314 -3.49 1.31 -14.01
CA TRP A 314 -3.34 1.87 -12.68
C TRP A 314 -4.15 1.12 -11.62
N ALA A 315 -5.39 0.73 -11.94
CA ALA A 315 -6.23 -0.05 -11.04
C ALA A 315 -5.58 -1.40 -10.68
N ILE A 316 -5.00 -2.10 -11.65
CA ILE A 316 -4.27 -3.36 -11.43
C ILE A 316 -3.02 -3.13 -10.58
N VAL A 317 -2.25 -2.07 -10.87
CA VAL A 317 -1.04 -1.73 -10.11
C VAL A 317 -1.36 -1.43 -8.65
N LEU A 318 -2.40 -0.64 -8.37
CA LEU A 318 -2.84 -0.33 -7.01
C LEU A 318 -3.45 -1.56 -6.32
N PHE A 319 -4.20 -2.39 -7.04
CA PHE A 319 -4.73 -3.64 -6.49
C PHE A 319 -3.61 -4.62 -6.10
N GLY A 320 -2.54 -4.73 -6.90
CA GLY A 320 -1.36 -5.52 -6.56
C GLY A 320 -0.63 -5.01 -5.30
N ALA A 321 -0.60 -3.69 -5.12
CA ALA A 321 -0.07 -3.06 -3.92
C ALA A 321 -0.93 -3.40 -2.68
N GLU A 322 -2.26 -3.36 -2.79
CA GLU A 322 -3.18 -3.81 -1.74
C GLU A 322 -3.02 -5.30 -1.42
N LEU A 323 -2.80 -6.15 -2.43
CA LEU A 323 -2.50 -7.57 -2.24
C LEU A 323 -1.18 -7.80 -1.50
N ALA A 324 -0.12 -7.06 -1.87
CA ALA A 324 1.16 -7.11 -1.17
C ALA A 324 1.00 -6.68 0.31
N TRP A 325 0.25 -5.60 0.54
CA TRP A 325 -0.05 -5.14 1.88
C TRP A 325 -0.88 -6.17 2.67
N ALA A 326 -1.92 -6.74 2.06
CA ALA A 326 -2.81 -7.73 2.69
C ALA A 326 -2.04 -9.02 3.05
N HIS A 327 -1.16 -9.49 2.16
CA HIS A 327 -0.27 -10.62 2.44
C HIS A 327 0.69 -10.32 3.61
N GLN A 328 1.18 -9.08 3.73
CA GLN A 328 2.01 -8.66 4.87
C GLN A 328 1.21 -8.50 6.17
N ALA A 329 -0.07 -8.10 6.09
CA ALA A 329 -0.93 -7.81 7.24
C ALA A 329 -1.70 -9.03 7.78
N GLU A 330 -1.88 -10.08 6.97
CA GLU A 330 -2.68 -11.25 7.30
C GLU A 330 -2.29 -11.97 8.61
N PRO A 331 -1.01 -12.16 8.98
CA PRO A 331 -0.66 -12.85 10.23
C PRO A 331 -1.21 -12.14 11.48
N ASN A 332 -1.41 -10.82 11.39
CA ASN A 332 -1.93 -9.98 12.46
C ASN A 332 -3.44 -9.71 12.29
N PHE A 333 -4.11 -10.40 11.36
CA PHE A 333 -5.54 -10.25 11.12
C PHE A 333 -6.34 -11.05 12.15
N ARG A 334 -6.83 -10.37 13.19
CA ARG A 334 -7.74 -10.92 14.22
C ARG A 334 -9.14 -10.32 14.08
N PRO A 335 -10.04 -10.92 13.27
CA PRO A 335 -11.35 -10.35 12.99
C PRO A 335 -12.27 -10.27 14.23
N ALA A 336 -12.14 -11.20 15.19
CA ALA A 336 -12.95 -11.25 16.41
C ALA A 336 -12.78 -10.01 17.32
N LEU A 337 -11.63 -9.32 17.25
CA LEU A 337 -11.32 -8.18 18.11
C LEU A 337 -11.61 -6.83 17.44
N ARG A 338 -11.62 -6.77 16.09
CA ARG A 338 -11.81 -5.52 15.33
C ARG A 338 -13.22 -4.94 15.36
N GLY A 339 -14.24 -5.76 15.63
CA GLY A 339 -15.60 -5.26 15.85
C GLY A 339 -15.78 -4.52 17.17
N ARG A 340 -14.82 -4.66 18.10
CA ARG A 340 -14.87 -4.11 19.46
C ARG A 340 -14.03 -2.86 19.64
N ASP A 341 -13.26 -2.43 18.64
CA ASP A 341 -12.39 -1.24 18.73
C ASP A 341 -13.18 0.04 19.09
N GLY A 342 -14.47 0.10 18.73
CA GLY A 342 -15.38 1.19 19.12
C GLY A 342 -16.05 1.01 20.49
N GLU A 343 -15.97 -0.17 21.10
CA GLU A 343 -16.61 -0.48 22.39
C GLU A 343 -15.81 0.19 23.53
N PRO A 344 -16.44 1.07 24.35
CA PRO A 344 -15.72 1.78 25.41
C PRO A 344 -15.00 0.85 26.39
N ALA A 345 -15.66 -0.24 26.79
CA ALA A 345 -15.10 -1.22 27.72
C ALA A 345 -13.87 -1.94 27.15
N PHE A 346 -13.87 -2.24 25.85
CA PHE A 346 -12.72 -2.85 25.19
C PHE A 346 -11.54 -1.86 25.13
N ARG A 347 -11.80 -0.60 24.78
CA ARG A 347 -10.77 0.45 24.76
C ARG A 347 -10.15 0.68 26.14
N GLU A 348 -10.97 0.69 27.19
CA GLU A 348 -10.50 0.78 28.59
C GLU A 348 -9.60 -0.40 28.97
N LEU A 349 -9.99 -1.62 28.60
CA LEU A 349 -9.17 -2.82 28.83
C LEU A 349 -7.83 -2.75 28.11
N VAL A 350 -7.83 -2.35 26.82
CA VAL A 350 -6.61 -2.20 26.02
C VAL A 350 -5.72 -1.13 26.65
N ALA A 351 -6.27 0.04 26.99
CA ALA A 351 -5.52 1.13 27.62
C ALA A 351 -4.85 0.71 28.92
N LEU A 352 -5.60 0.09 29.83
CA LEU A 352 -5.08 -0.34 31.11
C LEU A 352 -3.99 -1.41 30.94
N ARG A 353 -4.22 -2.41 30.07
CA ARG A 353 -3.22 -3.46 29.80
C ARG A 353 -1.96 -2.93 29.12
N SER A 354 -2.07 -1.93 28.25
CA SER A 354 -0.93 -1.23 27.64
C SER A 354 -0.19 -0.40 28.69
N MET A 355 -0.90 0.36 29.52
CA MET A 355 -0.30 1.19 30.57
C MET A 355 0.44 0.36 31.62
N VAL A 356 -0.09 -0.80 32.03
CA VAL A 356 0.60 -1.71 32.95
C VAL A 356 1.95 -2.19 32.37
N ARG A 357 2.02 -2.49 31.07
CA ARG A 357 3.26 -2.91 30.41
C ARG A 357 4.28 -1.77 30.32
N ILE A 358 3.81 -0.58 29.93
CA ILE A 358 4.63 0.63 29.88
C ILE A 358 5.17 0.96 31.27
N ALA A 359 4.32 0.94 32.30
CA ALA A 359 4.71 1.20 33.69
C ALA A 359 5.68 0.14 34.23
N ARG A 360 5.45 -1.15 33.95
CA ARG A 360 6.36 -2.23 34.35
C ARG A 360 7.75 -2.06 33.73
N ALA A 361 7.83 -1.83 32.42
CA ALA A 361 9.11 -1.60 31.74
C ALA A 361 9.84 -0.38 32.33
N PHE A 362 9.10 0.71 32.58
CA PHE A 362 9.64 1.92 33.19
C PHE A 362 10.18 1.69 34.61
N LEU A 363 9.40 1.02 35.49
CA LEU A 363 9.79 0.74 36.87
C LEU A 363 10.99 -0.22 36.97
N ARG A 364 11.18 -1.09 35.98
CA ARG A 364 12.32 -2.03 35.91
C ARG A 364 13.55 -1.44 35.19
N GLY A 365 13.46 -0.24 34.64
CA GLY A 365 14.52 0.35 33.82
C GLY A 365 14.75 -0.39 32.49
N GLU A 366 13.75 -1.13 32.01
CA GLU A 366 13.79 -1.81 30.71
C GLU A 366 13.54 -0.82 29.56
N PRO A 367 13.92 -1.16 28.32
CA PRO A 367 13.63 -0.32 27.16
C PRO A 367 12.13 -0.06 27.00
N ALA A 368 11.77 1.19 26.69
CA ALA A 368 10.38 1.59 26.47
C ALA A 368 9.74 0.76 25.36
N PRO A 369 8.59 0.10 25.62
CA PRO A 369 7.97 -0.77 24.63
C PRO A 369 7.40 0.05 23.46
N SER A 370 7.49 -0.51 22.26
CA SER A 370 6.80 0.05 21.09
C SER A 370 5.33 -0.38 21.10
N SER A 371 4.46 0.40 20.47
CA SER A 371 3.05 0.01 20.28
C SER A 371 2.91 -1.30 19.50
N GLN A 372 3.89 -1.64 18.65
CA GLN A 372 3.94 -2.94 17.98
C GLN A 372 4.24 -4.08 18.95
N ALA A 373 5.23 -3.94 19.83
CA ALA A 373 5.56 -4.96 20.83
C ALA A 373 4.38 -5.22 21.79
N ILE A 374 3.72 -4.15 22.25
CA ILE A 374 2.53 -4.25 23.11
C ILE A 374 1.38 -4.94 22.36
N ALA A 375 1.17 -4.61 21.08
CA ALA A 375 0.13 -5.24 20.28
C ALA A 375 0.39 -6.72 20.02
N GLU A 376 1.64 -7.10 19.74
CA GLU A 376 2.04 -8.49 19.58
C GLU A 376 1.79 -9.30 20.86
N GLU A 377 2.18 -8.76 22.02
CA GLU A 377 1.99 -9.42 23.32
C GLU A 377 0.51 -9.53 23.73
N LEU A 378 -0.28 -8.50 23.45
CA LEU A 378 -1.73 -8.51 23.69
C LEU A 378 -2.50 -9.32 22.65
N GLY A 379 -1.84 -9.73 21.56
CA GLY A 379 -2.50 -10.35 20.42
C GLY A 379 -3.57 -9.44 19.82
N LEU A 380 -3.25 -8.16 19.66
CA LEU A 380 -4.12 -7.12 19.10
C LEU A 380 -3.54 -6.56 17.81
N ALA A 381 -4.38 -5.90 17.02
CA ALA A 381 -3.87 -5.11 15.90
C ALA A 381 -3.08 -3.91 16.44
N HIS A 382 -1.88 -3.67 15.90
CA HIS A 382 -1.06 -2.51 16.27
C HIS A 382 -1.83 -1.19 16.21
N GLY A 383 -2.72 -1.04 15.22
CA GLY A 383 -3.58 0.12 15.10
C GLY A 383 -4.51 0.37 16.30
N THR A 384 -5.08 -0.69 16.89
CA THR A 384 -5.94 -0.60 18.08
C THR A 384 -5.15 -0.03 19.27
N VAL A 385 -3.95 -0.57 19.50
CA VAL A 385 -3.07 -0.13 20.59
C VAL A 385 -2.56 1.29 20.34
N GLU A 386 -2.07 1.58 19.13
CA GLU A 386 -1.61 2.91 18.74
C GLU A 386 -2.73 3.95 18.91
N GLY A 387 -3.95 3.66 18.44
CA GLY A 387 -5.09 4.58 18.57
C GLY A 387 -5.44 4.91 20.02
N VAL A 388 -5.38 3.91 20.91
CA VAL A 388 -5.58 4.12 22.35
C VAL A 388 -4.44 4.94 22.96
N LEU A 389 -3.18 4.60 22.65
CA LEU A 389 -2.02 5.31 23.19
C LEU A 389 -1.93 6.76 22.70
N ARG A 390 -2.37 7.07 21.47
CA ARG A 390 -2.46 8.44 20.97
C ARG A 390 -3.49 9.28 21.72
N VAL A 391 -4.61 8.68 22.15
CA VAL A 391 -5.58 9.38 23.02
C VAL A 391 -4.98 9.68 24.38
N LEU A 392 -4.22 8.73 24.94
CA LEU A 392 -3.50 8.92 26.21
C LEU A 392 -2.36 9.94 26.08
N GLU A 393 -1.70 10.02 24.93
CA GLU A 393 -0.68 11.04 24.62
C GLU A 393 -1.29 12.44 24.61
N ALA A 394 -2.43 12.62 23.94
CA ALA A 394 -3.14 13.90 23.88
C ALA A 394 -3.64 14.40 25.25
N ARG A 395 -3.69 13.52 26.26
CA ARG A 395 -4.09 13.81 27.64
C ARG A 395 -2.91 13.77 28.63
N GLU A 396 -1.67 13.74 28.13
CA GLU A 396 -0.44 13.75 28.93
C GLU A 396 -0.40 12.62 29.97
N ILE A 397 -0.90 11.43 29.59
CA ILE A 397 -0.75 10.20 30.37
C ILE A 397 0.50 9.44 29.92
N VAL A 398 0.77 9.43 28.61
CA VAL A 398 1.98 8.88 28.01
C VAL A 398 2.71 9.92 27.18
N VAL A 399 4.01 9.75 27.02
CA VAL A 399 4.85 10.53 26.11
C VAL A 399 5.37 9.58 25.04
N VAL A 400 5.30 10.03 23.78
CA VAL A 400 5.92 9.32 22.67
C VAL A 400 7.36 9.79 22.49
N ARG A 401 8.26 8.82 22.39
CA ARG A 401 9.61 9.04 21.89
C ARG A 401 9.66 8.54 20.45
N GLU A 402 9.78 9.47 19.51
CA GLU A 402 9.99 9.14 18.10
C GLU A 402 11.42 8.66 17.89
N GLY A 403 11.57 7.44 17.39
CA GLY A 403 12.85 6.88 16.94
C GLY A 403 12.82 6.59 15.43
N ASP A 404 14.00 6.42 14.83
CA ASP A 404 14.16 6.16 13.38
C ASP A 404 13.43 4.91 12.86
N LEU A 405 13.10 3.96 13.75
CA LEU A 405 12.52 2.65 13.39
C LEU A 405 11.13 2.40 13.97
N ALA A 406 10.80 2.95 15.16
CA ALA A 406 9.50 2.79 15.81
C ALA A 406 9.28 3.84 16.90
N SER A 407 8.03 4.27 17.08
CA SER A 407 7.61 5.09 18.22
C SER A 407 7.54 4.24 19.49
N THR A 408 8.21 4.67 20.54
CA THR A 408 8.19 4.03 21.87
C THR A 408 7.43 4.90 22.87
N PHE A 409 6.76 4.28 23.84
CA PHE A 409 5.87 4.98 24.77
C PHE A 409 6.40 4.90 26.20
N LEU A 410 6.39 6.03 26.89
CA LEU A 410 6.81 6.19 28.30
C LEU A 410 5.65 6.78 29.11
N PRO A 411 5.55 6.51 30.42
CA PRO A 411 4.67 7.29 31.29
C PRO A 411 5.05 8.77 31.24
N ALA A 412 4.07 9.68 31.15
CA ALA A 412 4.33 11.13 31.11
C ALA A 412 4.77 11.70 32.48
N ARG A 413 4.46 10.98 33.55
CA ARG A 413 4.73 11.31 34.95
C ARG A 413 4.98 10.03 35.73
N ASP A 414 5.38 10.17 36.99
CA ASP A 414 5.57 9.02 37.89
C ASP A 414 4.34 8.08 37.84
N PRO A 415 4.50 6.77 37.56
CA PRO A 415 3.42 5.79 37.62
C PRO A 415 2.61 5.82 38.93
N GLY A 416 3.20 6.23 40.05
CA GLY A 416 2.50 6.41 41.33
C GLY A 416 1.50 7.58 41.36
N LEU A 417 1.52 8.45 40.35
CA LEU A 417 0.59 9.58 40.19
C LEU A 417 -0.46 9.33 39.10
N ILE A 418 -0.47 8.14 38.48
CA ILE A 418 -1.39 7.77 37.42
C ILE A 418 -2.32 6.68 37.96
N SER A 419 -3.56 7.04 38.27
CA SER A 419 -4.57 6.09 38.73
C SER A 419 -5.30 5.39 37.58
N VAL A 420 -5.90 4.22 37.86
CA VAL A 420 -6.75 3.52 36.90
C VAL A 420 -7.86 4.43 36.38
N LYS A 421 -8.50 5.20 37.28
CA LYS A 421 -9.53 6.18 36.89
C LYS A 421 -8.97 7.25 35.95
N ALA A 422 -7.77 7.76 36.19
CA ALA A 422 -7.16 8.77 35.32
C ALA A 422 -6.99 8.27 33.87
N ILE A 423 -6.68 6.99 33.69
CA ILE A 423 -6.58 6.35 32.37
C ILE A 423 -7.97 6.27 31.70
N PHE A 424 -9.00 5.88 32.46
CA PHE A 424 -10.36 5.78 31.93
C PHE A 424 -10.96 7.16 31.60
N ASP A 425 -10.76 8.15 32.46
CA ASP A 425 -11.20 9.53 32.23
C ASP A 425 -10.55 10.12 30.98
N ALA A 426 -9.26 9.82 30.74
CA ALA A 426 -8.56 10.24 29.53
C ALA A 426 -9.19 9.67 28.25
N LEU A 427 -9.69 8.43 28.28
CA LEU A 427 -10.36 7.79 27.14
C LEU A 427 -11.79 8.27 26.93
N ARG A 428 -12.56 8.42 28.02
CA ARG A 428 -13.96 8.86 27.96
C ARG A 428 -14.09 10.33 27.55
N GLY A 429 -13.08 11.13 27.85
CA GLY A 429 -13.11 12.57 27.66
C GLY A 429 -14.05 13.28 28.65
N SER A 430 -13.90 14.59 28.77
CA SER A 430 -14.73 15.44 29.64
C SER A 430 -16.09 15.84 29.01
N SER A 431 -16.39 15.32 27.82
CA SER A 431 -17.32 15.95 26.87
C SER A 431 -18.81 15.73 27.15
N GLY A 432 -19.21 14.75 27.96
CA GLY A 432 -20.65 14.48 28.17
C GLY A 432 -21.41 15.53 29.00
N ARG A 433 -20.75 16.15 30.00
CA ARG A 433 -21.45 16.96 31.02
C ARG A 433 -21.67 18.42 30.62
N ASN A 434 -20.85 18.95 29.71
CA ASN A 434 -20.98 20.34 29.24
C ASN A 434 -21.77 20.48 27.94
N GLU A 435 -22.05 19.39 27.24
CA GLU A 435 -22.71 19.41 25.92
C GLU A 435 -24.25 19.32 26.01
N LEU A 436 -24.78 18.83 27.13
CA LEU A 436 -26.22 18.65 27.38
C LEU A 436 -26.61 19.33 28.70
N PRO A 437 -26.91 20.65 28.69
CA PRO A 437 -27.33 21.35 29.90
C PRO A 437 -28.71 20.84 30.37
N PRO A 438 -28.93 20.71 31.70
CA PRO A 438 -30.18 20.20 32.23
C PRO A 438 -31.35 21.13 31.88
N ARG A 439 -32.43 20.58 31.33
CA ARG A 439 -33.63 21.33 30.95
C ARG A 439 -34.71 21.24 32.03
N GLU A 440 -34.74 20.13 32.76
CA GLU A 440 -35.74 19.87 33.78
C GLU A 440 -35.14 19.50 35.14
N ALA A 441 -35.98 19.44 36.18
CA ALA A 441 -35.54 19.04 37.51
C ALA A 441 -35.03 17.58 37.53
N ALA A 442 -35.59 16.72 36.68
CA ALA A 442 -35.15 15.33 36.53
C ALA A 442 -33.70 15.25 36.01
N ASP A 443 -33.34 16.07 35.03
CA ASP A 443 -31.97 16.11 34.47
C ASP A 443 -30.94 16.47 35.55
N ARG A 444 -31.25 17.44 36.42
CA ARG A 444 -30.37 17.79 37.55
C ARG A 444 -30.19 16.65 38.55
N VAL A 445 -31.19 15.78 38.70
CA VAL A 445 -31.06 14.57 39.54
C VAL A 445 -30.12 13.58 38.87
N VAL A 446 -30.24 13.37 37.56
CA VAL A 446 -29.35 12.51 36.77
C VAL A 446 -27.91 13.03 36.81
N ASP A 447 -27.69 14.33 36.63
CA ASP A 447 -26.36 14.95 36.72
C ASP A 447 -25.71 14.72 38.09
N ARG A 448 -26.47 14.93 39.17
CA ARG A 448 -25.99 14.65 40.53
C ARG A 448 -25.66 13.18 40.75
N LEU A 449 -26.47 12.27 40.20
CA LEU A 449 -26.21 10.84 40.28
C LEU A 449 -24.89 10.48 39.57
N LEU A 450 -24.68 10.99 38.36
CA LEU A 450 -23.44 10.76 37.60
C LEU A 450 -22.21 11.35 38.30
N VAL A 451 -22.33 12.52 38.93
CA VAL A 451 -21.25 13.10 39.76
C VAL A 451 -20.94 12.21 40.96
N ARG A 452 -21.96 11.68 41.64
CA ARG A 452 -21.78 10.81 42.81
C ARG A 452 -21.11 9.49 42.44
N ILE A 453 -21.52 8.85 41.34
CA ILE A 453 -20.88 7.64 40.82
C ILE A 453 -19.40 7.91 40.52
N ASP A 454 -19.08 9.07 39.92
CA ASP A 454 -17.71 9.44 39.61
C ASP A 454 -16.84 9.67 40.87
N GLN A 455 -17.44 10.26 41.92
CA GLN A 455 -16.79 10.43 43.22
C GLN A 455 -16.53 9.08 43.92
N GLU A 456 -17.50 8.17 43.88
CA GLU A 456 -17.36 6.82 44.43
C GLU A 456 -16.29 6.01 43.68
N LEU A 457 -16.20 6.16 42.36
CA LEU A 457 -15.12 5.58 41.56
C LEU A 457 -13.75 6.17 41.92
N ALA A 458 -13.67 7.48 42.16
CA ALA A 458 -12.43 8.15 42.56
C ALA A 458 -11.93 7.69 43.94
N GLY A 459 -12.84 7.52 44.90
CA GLY A 459 -12.56 7.06 46.26
C GLY A 459 -12.50 5.53 46.42
N SER A 460 -12.71 4.76 45.35
CA SER A 460 -12.71 3.29 45.41
C SER A 460 -11.32 2.74 45.75
N ALA A 461 -11.26 1.72 46.61
CA ALA A 461 -10.03 0.98 46.90
C ALA A 461 -9.44 0.27 45.66
N HIS A 462 -10.22 0.12 44.59
CA HIS A 462 -9.77 -0.44 43.33
C HIS A 462 -9.20 0.62 42.36
N ASN A 463 -9.30 1.90 42.68
CA ASN A 463 -8.69 2.99 41.93
C ASN A 463 -7.19 3.14 42.29
N LYS A 464 -6.44 2.05 42.12
CA LYS A 464 -5.01 1.97 42.44
C LYS A 464 -4.20 2.81 41.46
N ASP A 465 -3.02 3.25 41.89
CA ASP A 465 -2.03 3.82 40.97
C ASP A 465 -1.31 2.71 40.18
N LEU A 466 -0.65 3.08 39.09
CA LEU A 466 0.04 2.11 38.23
C LEU A 466 1.21 1.41 38.95
N ARG A 467 1.84 2.05 39.93
CA ARG A 467 2.95 1.42 40.70
C ARG A 467 2.40 0.35 41.63
N GLU A 468 1.34 0.66 42.37
CA GLU A 468 0.63 -0.30 43.23
C GLU A 468 0.09 -1.48 42.42
N LEU A 469 -0.51 -1.20 41.27
CA LEU A 469 -1.07 -2.22 40.39
C LEU A 469 0.03 -3.14 39.82
N VAL A 470 1.17 -2.58 39.38
CA VAL A 470 2.31 -3.39 38.94
C VAL A 470 2.85 -4.26 40.08
N ALA A 471 2.98 -3.70 41.28
CA ALA A 471 3.47 -4.42 42.46
C ALA A 471 2.52 -5.55 42.93
N GLU A 472 1.21 -5.38 42.76
CA GLU A 472 0.22 -6.44 43.00
C GLU A 472 0.37 -7.58 41.98
N ILE A 473 0.42 -7.27 40.69
CA ILE A 473 0.58 -8.29 39.64
C ILE A 473 1.90 -9.07 39.81
N GLU A 474 2.98 -8.39 40.22
CA GLU A 474 4.26 -9.05 40.48
C GLU A 474 4.24 -9.93 41.74
N ARG A 475 3.43 -9.60 42.75
CA ARG A 475 3.20 -10.47 43.91
C ARG A 475 2.44 -11.72 43.52
N ASP A 476 1.37 -11.57 42.77
CA ASP A 476 0.51 -12.69 42.33
C ASP A 476 1.22 -13.61 41.33
N ALA A 477 2.20 -13.09 40.59
CA ALA A 477 3.00 -13.87 39.64
C ALA A 477 4.12 -14.72 40.29
N ARG A 478 4.44 -14.51 41.59
CA ARG A 478 5.41 -15.36 42.29
C ARG A 478 4.72 -16.68 42.65
N PRO A 479 5.28 -17.84 42.28
CA PRO A 479 4.72 -19.13 42.69
C PRO A 479 4.74 -19.19 44.23
N THR A 480 3.58 -19.44 44.83
CA THR A 480 3.41 -19.67 46.26
C THR A 480 4.29 -20.86 46.67
N THR A 481 5.44 -20.58 47.29
CA THR A 481 6.32 -21.58 47.89
C THR A 481 5.71 -22.30 49.09
N ASP A 482 4.49 -21.93 49.51
CA ASP A 482 3.78 -22.56 50.65
C ASP A 482 3.10 -23.90 50.32
N GLY A 483 2.95 -24.28 49.05
CA GLY A 483 2.31 -25.55 48.68
C GLY A 483 3.19 -26.81 48.85
N LEU A 484 4.48 -26.65 49.16
CA LEU A 484 5.42 -27.77 49.28
C LEU A 484 5.72 -28.20 50.73
N THR A 485 5.30 -27.40 51.72
CA THR A 485 5.50 -27.70 53.15
C THR A 485 4.32 -28.47 53.75
N GLU A 486 3.07 -28.26 53.31
CA GLU A 486 1.92 -29.02 53.82
C GLU A 486 1.89 -30.47 53.31
N ARG A 487 2.37 -30.75 52.10
CA ARG A 487 2.42 -32.14 51.57
C ARG A 487 3.48 -33.04 52.21
N ARG A 488 4.37 -32.50 53.07
CA ARG A 488 5.36 -33.32 53.81
C ARG A 488 4.94 -33.64 55.24
N ALA A 489 3.92 -32.96 55.77
CA ALA A 489 3.38 -33.23 57.10
C ALA A 489 2.28 -34.31 57.11
N GLU A 490 1.70 -34.64 55.96
CA GLU A 490 0.72 -35.74 55.81
C GLU A 490 1.36 -37.08 55.40
N THR A 491 2.69 -37.16 55.32
CA THR A 491 3.41 -38.40 54.95
C THR A 491 4.56 -38.74 55.90
N THR A 492 4.38 -38.46 57.19
CA THR A 492 5.15 -39.06 58.29
C THR A 492 4.23 -39.25 59.47
#